data_AF-A0A0H4WQZ9-F1
#
_entry.id   AF-A0A0H4WQZ9-F1
#
_cell.length_a   1.000
_cell.length_b   1.000
_cell.length_c   1.000
_cell.angle_alpha   90.00
_cell.angle_beta   90.00
_cell.angle_gamma   90.00
#
_symmetry.space_group_name_H-M   'P 1'
#
loop_
_entity.id
_entity.type
_entity.pdbx_description
1 polymer ?
#
loop_
_entity_poly.entity_id
_entity_poly.type
_entity_poly.pdbx_seq_one_letter_code
_entity_poly.pdbx_strand_id
1 'polypeptide(L)'
;MTPVVHVKVAEVFQELAPHDVQFLPVHIKGHPDQYLILVATKRIRCIDDAASKVQHWRPEDGLPEKVGQYYAVDDMRIDVSKTGDAKVFRTEGWDIALIVSEDIKRALERIGVTGVKFTPV
;
A
#
# COMPACT_ATOMS: atom_id res chain seq x y z
N MET A 1 0.03 -8.25 -1.65
CA MET A 1 1.50 -8.25 -1.86
C MET A 1 2.17 -7.52 -0.70
N THR A 2 3.22 -8.07 -0.07
CA THR A 2 3.87 -7.44 1.09
C THR A 2 5.28 -6.95 0.76
N PRO A 3 5.60 -5.65 0.92
CA PRO A 3 6.92 -5.12 0.61
C PRO A 3 7.99 -5.64 1.57
N VAL A 4 9.16 -5.97 1.01
CA VAL A 4 10.40 -6.17 1.75
C VAL A 4 11.32 -5.00 1.43
N VAL A 5 11.76 -4.27 2.45
CA VAL A 5 12.47 -3.00 2.31
C VAL A 5 13.82 -3.06 3.01
N HIS A 6 14.80 -2.34 2.47
CA HIS A 6 16.09 -2.12 3.13
C HIS A 6 15.89 -1.27 4.41
N VAL A 7 16.72 -1.44 5.43
CA VAL A 7 16.58 -0.74 6.72
C VAL A 7 16.47 0.78 6.60
N LYS A 8 17.24 1.42 5.71
CA LYS A 8 17.14 2.87 5.41
C LYS A 8 15.75 3.33 4.95
N VAL A 9 15.02 2.46 4.26
CA VAL A 9 13.64 2.75 3.86
C VAL A 9 12.73 2.63 5.07
N ALA A 10 12.90 1.60 5.89
CA ALA A 10 12.12 1.42 7.13
C ALA A 10 12.26 2.62 8.07
N GLU A 11 13.46 3.20 8.19
CA GLU A 11 13.71 4.40 9.00
C GLU A 11 12.82 5.59 8.60
N VAL A 12 12.63 5.84 7.30
CA VAL A 12 11.74 6.91 6.79
C VAL A 12 10.31 6.73 7.28
N PHE A 13 9.79 5.51 7.14
CA PHE A 13 8.43 5.17 7.58
C PHE A 13 8.29 5.23 9.10
N GLN A 14 9.30 4.77 9.84
CA GLN A 14 9.32 4.82 11.30
C GLN A 14 9.36 6.26 11.83
N GLU A 15 10.03 7.18 11.14
CA GLU A 15 10.09 8.59 11.48
C GLU A 15 8.77 9.31 11.16
N LEU A 16 8.23 9.09 9.95
CA LEU A 16 7.11 9.90 9.45
C LEU A 16 5.73 9.35 9.79
N ALA A 17 5.60 8.04 10.01
CA ALA A 17 4.34 7.36 10.25
C ALA A 17 4.47 6.17 11.24
N PRO A 18 5.05 6.38 12.45
CA PRO A 18 5.35 5.29 13.40
C PRO A 18 4.14 4.47 13.85
N HIS A 19 2.93 5.04 13.78
CA HIS A 19 1.70 4.39 14.21
C HIS A 19 0.98 3.64 13.08
N ASP A 20 1.42 3.82 11.84
CA ASP A 20 0.79 3.24 10.65
C ASP A 20 1.53 2.01 10.13
N VAL A 21 2.71 1.73 10.68
CA VAL A 21 3.59 0.66 10.20
C VAL A 21 4.10 -0.23 11.33
N GLN A 22 4.41 -1.48 10.97
CA GLN A 22 5.21 -2.41 11.74
C GLN A 22 6.29 -3.00 10.84
N PHE A 23 7.40 -3.42 11.46
CA PHE A 23 8.53 -4.02 10.75
C PHE A 23 8.87 -5.38 11.33
N LEU A 24 9.00 -6.38 10.44
CA LEU A 24 9.45 -7.71 10.81
C LEU A 24 10.80 -7.98 10.14
N PRO A 25 11.90 -8.19 10.91
CA PRO A 25 13.20 -8.49 10.34
C PRO A 25 13.16 -9.77 9.50
N VAL A 26 13.81 -9.76 8.34
CA VAL A 26 13.93 -10.93 7.48
C VAL A 26 15.34 -11.06 6.92
N HIS A 27 15.82 -12.29 6.79
CA HIS A 27 17.09 -12.59 6.16
C HIS A 27 16.87 -12.97 4.69
N ILE A 28 17.58 -12.31 3.78
CA ILE A 28 17.54 -12.62 2.35
C ILE A 28 18.87 -13.26 1.97
N LYS A 29 18.81 -14.54 1.52
CA LYS A 29 20.01 -15.27 1.09
C LYS A 29 20.75 -14.51 -0.01
N GLY A 30 22.04 -14.31 0.17
CA GLY A 30 22.90 -13.62 -0.80
C GLY A 30 22.89 -12.09 -0.69
N HIS A 31 22.13 -11.51 0.24
CA HIS A 31 22.14 -10.09 0.53
C HIS A 31 22.63 -9.86 1.97
N PRO A 32 23.81 -9.22 2.17
CA PRO A 32 24.40 -9.06 3.50
C PRO A 32 23.75 -7.95 4.33
N ASP A 33 23.01 -7.03 3.69
CA ASP A 33 22.35 -5.91 4.35
C ASP A 33 21.10 -6.35 5.14
N GLN A 34 20.59 -5.46 6.00
CA GLN A 34 19.38 -5.70 6.78
C GLN A 34 18.11 -5.32 6.00
N TYR A 35 17.19 -6.28 5.92
CA TYR A 35 15.88 -6.12 5.29
C TYR A 35 14.75 -6.39 6.29
N LEU A 36 13.64 -5.70 6.09
CA LEU A 36 12.45 -5.81 6.92
C LEU A 36 11.21 -5.94 6.03
N ILE A 37 10.26 -6.77 6.44
CA ILE A 37 8.91 -6.72 5.92
C ILE A 37 8.25 -5.44 6.43
N LEU A 38 7.75 -4.60 5.54
CA LEU A 38 6.91 -3.45 5.86
C LEU A 38 5.45 -3.89 5.96
N VAL A 39 4.88 -3.80 7.15
CA VAL A 39 3.46 -4.08 7.40
C VAL A 39 2.74 -2.75 7.61
N ALA A 40 1.83 -2.39 6.71
CA ALA A 40 0.87 -1.32 6.99
C ALA A 40 -0.21 -1.84 7.94
N THR A 41 -0.39 -1.20 9.08
CA THR A 41 -1.29 -1.66 10.16
C THR A 41 -2.72 -1.18 9.97
N LYS A 42 -2.93 -0.15 9.13
CA LYS A 42 -4.23 0.44 8.84
C LYS A 42 -4.80 -0.11 7.53
N ARG A 43 -6.08 -0.49 7.56
CA ARG A 43 -6.89 -0.86 6.40
C ARG A 43 -8.14 0.02 6.38
N ILE A 44 -8.35 0.76 5.28
CA ILE A 44 -9.35 1.84 5.24
C ILE A 44 -10.24 1.69 3.99
N ARG A 45 -11.56 1.76 4.18
CA ARG A 45 -12.54 1.81 3.10
C ARG A 45 -12.68 3.23 2.54
N CYS A 46 -11.78 3.59 1.63
CA CYS A 46 -11.72 4.94 1.06
C CYS A 46 -11.69 5.00 -0.47
N ILE A 47 -11.75 3.88 -1.20
CA ILE A 47 -11.86 3.94 -2.67
C ILE A 47 -13.16 4.64 -3.04
N ASP A 48 -13.06 5.63 -3.93
CA ASP A 48 -14.22 6.25 -4.57
C ASP A 48 -14.55 5.44 -5.82
N ASP A 49 -15.50 4.52 -5.67
CA ASP A 49 -15.94 3.63 -6.76
C ASP A 49 -16.54 4.39 -7.94
N ALA A 50 -17.10 5.59 -7.72
CA ALA A 50 -17.70 6.39 -8.78
C ALA A 50 -16.65 7.16 -9.59
N ALA A 51 -15.55 7.56 -8.93
CA ALA A 51 -14.45 8.28 -9.56
C ALA A 51 -13.33 7.35 -10.11
N SER A 52 -13.36 6.06 -9.75
CA SER A 52 -12.38 5.05 -10.17
C SER A 52 -12.92 4.17 -11.30
N LYS A 53 -12.04 3.52 -12.06
CA LYS A 53 -12.45 2.47 -13.01
C LYS A 53 -12.48 1.12 -12.30
N VAL A 54 -13.62 0.81 -11.72
CA VAL A 54 -13.81 -0.41 -10.92
C VAL A 54 -14.46 -1.53 -11.72
N GLN A 55 -13.92 -2.73 -11.57
CA GLN A 55 -14.53 -3.98 -12.00
C GLN A 55 -14.74 -4.88 -10.79
N HIS A 56 -15.88 -5.57 -10.76
CA HIS A 56 -16.20 -6.56 -9.74
C HIS A 56 -16.32 -7.94 -10.37
N TRP A 57 -15.98 -8.97 -9.59
CA TRP A 57 -16.26 -10.35 -9.96
C TRP A 57 -17.76 -10.55 -10.15
N ARG A 58 -18.12 -11.21 -11.24
CA ARG A 58 -19.51 -11.52 -11.60
C ARG A 58 -19.79 -13.02 -11.48
N PRO A 59 -21.06 -13.43 -11.37
CA PRO A 59 -21.41 -14.85 -11.32
C PRO A 59 -20.85 -15.64 -12.52
N GLU A 60 -20.76 -15.01 -13.69
CA GLU A 60 -20.30 -15.65 -14.92
C GLU A 60 -18.79 -15.98 -14.90
N ASP A 61 -18.01 -15.37 -14.00
CA ASP A 61 -16.57 -15.60 -13.87
C ASP A 61 -16.23 -16.93 -13.14
N GLY A 62 -17.24 -17.64 -12.63
CA GLY A 62 -17.09 -18.99 -12.08
C GLY A 62 -16.44 -19.08 -10.69
N LEU A 63 -16.33 -17.96 -9.96
CA LEU A 63 -15.82 -17.90 -8.59
C LEU A 63 -16.87 -17.29 -7.63
N PRO A 64 -17.87 -18.08 -7.18
CA PRO A 64 -19.00 -17.60 -6.37
C PRO A 64 -18.57 -16.87 -5.10
N GLU A 65 -17.48 -17.30 -4.46
CA GLU A 65 -16.95 -16.71 -3.23
C GLU A 65 -16.38 -15.29 -3.42
N LYS A 66 -16.07 -14.91 -4.67
CA LYS A 66 -15.53 -13.59 -5.00
C LYS A 66 -16.56 -12.62 -5.54
N VAL A 67 -17.76 -13.08 -5.93
CA VAL A 67 -18.77 -12.24 -6.56
C VAL A 67 -19.05 -10.99 -5.73
N GLY A 68 -19.01 -9.82 -6.38
CA GLY A 68 -19.17 -8.51 -5.75
C GLY A 68 -17.91 -7.94 -5.08
N GLN A 69 -16.83 -8.72 -4.94
CA GLN A 69 -15.51 -8.20 -4.55
C GLN A 69 -14.83 -7.55 -5.76
N TYR A 70 -13.86 -6.67 -5.48
CA TYR A 70 -13.06 -6.05 -6.53
C TYR A 70 -12.32 -7.11 -7.36
N TYR A 71 -12.52 -7.06 -8.67
CA TYR A 71 -11.75 -7.80 -9.68
C TYR A 71 -10.53 -7.00 -10.13
N ALA A 72 -10.76 -5.73 -10.46
CA ALA A 72 -9.74 -4.76 -10.85
C ALA A 72 -10.15 -3.36 -10.41
N VAL A 73 -9.15 -2.54 -10.06
CA VAL A 73 -9.31 -1.11 -9.81
C VAL A 73 -8.23 -0.37 -10.59
N ASP A 74 -8.62 0.23 -11.71
CA ASP A 74 -7.76 1.08 -12.54
C ASP A 74 -8.05 2.56 -12.25
N ASP A 75 -7.06 3.43 -12.50
CA ASP A 75 -7.16 4.87 -12.25
C ASP A 75 -7.76 5.21 -10.87
N MET A 76 -7.31 4.49 -9.84
CA MET A 76 -7.85 4.55 -8.48
C MET A 76 -7.92 5.99 -7.97
N ARG A 77 -9.09 6.38 -7.48
CA ARG A 77 -9.35 7.60 -6.72
C ARG A 77 -9.77 7.23 -5.31
N ILE A 78 -9.29 7.99 -4.33
CA ILE A 78 -9.68 7.83 -2.93
C ILE A 78 -10.37 9.08 -2.40
N ASP A 79 -11.33 8.85 -1.51
CA ASP A 79 -11.95 9.89 -0.70
C ASP A 79 -11.08 10.16 0.53
N VAL A 80 -10.24 11.20 0.44
CA VAL A 80 -9.29 11.60 1.49
C VAL A 80 -9.99 11.96 2.80
N SER A 81 -11.28 12.35 2.78
CA SER A 81 -12.01 12.63 4.02
C SER A 81 -12.18 11.38 4.91
N LYS A 82 -12.06 10.18 4.33
CA LYS A 82 -12.17 8.89 5.02
C LYS A 82 -10.84 8.37 5.57
N THR A 83 -9.71 9.00 5.23
CA THR A 83 -8.38 8.49 5.62
C THR A 83 -7.92 8.98 6.99
N GLY A 84 -8.60 9.99 7.56
CA GLY A 84 -8.20 10.61 8.81
C GLY A 84 -6.78 11.16 8.73
N ASP A 85 -5.96 10.84 9.73
CA ASP A 85 -4.55 11.23 9.81
C ASP A 85 -3.57 10.18 9.24
N ALA A 86 -4.09 9.07 8.69
CA ALA A 86 -3.26 7.98 8.21
C ALA A 86 -2.38 8.42 7.03
N LYS A 87 -1.08 8.20 7.19
CA LYS A 87 -0.06 8.44 6.17
C LYS A 87 0.33 7.17 5.43
N VAL A 88 0.13 6.00 6.02
CA VAL A 88 0.39 4.70 5.37
C VAL A 88 -0.76 3.76 5.65
N PHE A 89 -1.36 3.20 4.60
CA PHE A 89 -2.46 2.24 4.76
C PHE A 89 -2.68 1.41 3.51
N ARG A 90 -3.49 0.37 3.65
CA ARG A 90 -4.07 -0.36 2.50
C ARG A 90 -5.55 -0.03 2.36
N THR A 91 -6.02 -0.06 1.12
CA THR A 91 -7.46 0.06 0.85
C THR A 91 -8.20 -1.21 1.25
N GLU A 92 -9.39 -1.06 1.82
CA GLU A 92 -10.27 -2.19 2.12
C GLU A 92 -10.82 -2.81 0.83
N GLY A 93 -10.80 -4.14 0.74
CA GLY A 93 -11.32 -4.87 -0.43
C GLY A 93 -10.34 -4.96 -1.60
N TRP A 94 -9.38 -4.04 -1.70
CA TRP A 94 -8.31 -4.07 -2.71
C TRP A 94 -6.96 -3.94 -2.03
N ASP A 95 -6.40 -5.07 -1.58
CA ASP A 95 -5.21 -5.07 -0.73
C ASP A 95 -3.89 -4.97 -1.50
N ILE A 96 -3.93 -4.80 -2.83
CA ILE A 96 -2.72 -4.73 -3.67
C ILE A 96 -1.99 -3.40 -3.44
N ALA A 97 -2.73 -2.29 -3.37
CA ALA A 97 -2.18 -0.95 -3.24
C ALA A 97 -1.68 -0.68 -1.81
N LEU A 98 -0.48 -0.11 -1.70
CA LEU A 98 0.02 0.53 -0.49
C LEU A 98 -0.07 2.04 -0.70
N ILE A 99 -0.96 2.69 0.03
CA ILE A 99 -1.14 4.13 -0.04
C ILE A 99 -0.14 4.77 0.92
N VAL A 100 0.58 5.78 0.44
CA VAL A 100 1.50 6.59 1.22
C VAL A 100 1.22 8.07 0.99
N SER A 101 1.39 8.88 2.01
CA SER A 101 1.31 10.34 1.91
C SER A 101 2.47 10.92 1.08
N GLU A 102 2.25 12.13 0.56
CA GLU A 102 3.22 12.82 -0.31
C GLU A 102 4.55 13.14 0.39
N ASP A 103 4.54 13.39 1.70
CA ASP A 103 5.77 13.61 2.50
C ASP A 103 6.64 12.35 2.58
N ILE A 104 6.04 11.16 2.74
CA ILE A 104 6.74 9.88 2.68
C ILE A 104 7.31 9.65 1.28
N LYS A 105 6.50 9.84 0.23
CA LYS A 105 6.97 9.75 -1.16
C LYS A 105 8.21 10.63 -1.38
N ARG A 106 8.15 11.90 -0.99
CA ARG A 106 9.27 12.84 -1.13
C ARG A 106 10.49 12.45 -0.29
N ALA A 107 10.30 11.88 0.89
CA ALA A 107 11.40 11.37 1.70
C ALA A 107 12.11 10.19 1.02
N LEU A 108 11.33 9.24 0.46
CA LEU A 108 11.86 8.11 -0.30
C LEU A 108 12.62 8.56 -1.56
N GLU A 109 12.07 9.53 -2.30
CA GLU A 109 12.72 10.11 -3.47
C GLU A 109 14.05 10.80 -3.10
N ARG A 110 14.09 11.54 -1.99
CA ARG A 110 15.30 12.24 -1.51
C ARG A 110 16.45 11.30 -1.16
N ILE A 111 16.15 10.13 -0.60
CA ILE A 111 17.19 9.13 -0.27
C ILE A 111 17.55 8.23 -1.45
N GLY A 112 16.95 8.44 -2.63
CA GLY A 112 17.29 7.73 -3.86
C GLY A 112 16.94 6.24 -3.83
N VAL A 113 15.80 5.86 -3.24
CA VAL A 113 15.38 4.45 -3.23
C VAL A 113 15.20 3.89 -4.64
N THR A 114 15.51 2.61 -4.80
CA THR A 114 15.28 1.88 -6.06
C THR A 114 14.11 0.90 -5.90
N GLY A 115 13.56 0.44 -7.03
CA GLY A 115 12.50 -0.59 -7.01
C GLY A 115 11.10 -0.09 -6.61
N VAL A 116 10.90 1.22 -6.51
CA VAL A 116 9.58 1.83 -6.24
C VAL A 116 9.03 2.50 -7.49
N LYS A 117 7.70 2.49 -7.62
CA LYS A 117 6.96 3.29 -8.60
C LYS A 117 5.78 3.92 -7.88
N PHE A 118 5.65 5.23 -7.98
CA PHE A 118 4.53 5.98 -7.42
C PHE A 118 3.54 6.34 -8.52
N THR A 119 2.26 6.21 -8.22
CA THR A 119 1.14 6.68 -9.05
C THR A 119 0.22 7.48 -8.13
N PRO A 120 -0.22 8.69 -8.54
CA PRO A 120 -1.19 9.44 -7.75
C PRO A 120 -2.53 8.69 -7.71
N VAL A 121 -3.21 8.78 -6.56
CA VAL A 121 -4.58 8.29 -6.36
C VAL A 121 -5.49 9.45 -6.00
#